data_AF-A0A6I5PAG7-F1
#
_entry.id   AF-A0A6I5PAG7-F1
#
_cell.length_a   1.000
_cell.length_b   1.000
_cell.length_c   1.000
_cell.angle_alpha   90.00
_cell.angle_beta   90.00
_cell.angle_gamma   90.00
#
_symmetry.space_group_name_H-M   'P 1'
#
loop_
_entity.id
_entity.type
_entity.pdbx_description
1 polymer ?
#
loop_
_entity_poly.entity_id
_entity_poly.type
_entity_poly.pdbx_seq_one_letter_code
_entity_poly.pdbx_strand_id
1 'polypeptide(L)'
;MYRRPSPGQLSFVDFYLPFGGHLSGENRWVKLAELIPWSEFEGLYAEQLSASQGAPAKSFRVALGALIIKEKLGLSDEETVQQVRENPYLQYFLGFHEYRDAAPFDASMLTHFRQRLSGELLSQVNQHVVSAALVSEVSASSEDEDEPGGDDVGASEARACAEDGEDVPHQGRLLLDASVAPVDIRYPTDLDLLHQARASSERILDRLYQTMVTPPAKKPRTYRQKARQAYLSVAKQRRPSAQLRRKAVGQQLRYLRRNLNHIDGLLATGACLSDLKPYWYRRLLVIHEVFRQQWQMYQQRQRRIDHRLVSLSQPHVRPIVRGKAGRPVEFGAKIALSCISGYALLERLDWEAFNESTDLIEHVERYRERFY
;
A
#
# COMPACT_ATOMS: atom_id res chain seq x y z
N MET A 1 41.99 21.37 -8.51
CA MET A 1 42.91 21.54 -7.35
C MET A 1 42.21 20.92 -6.14
N TYR A 2 42.59 19.70 -5.74
CA TYR A 2 41.94 18.97 -4.64
C TYR A 2 42.60 19.36 -3.31
N ARG A 3 41.86 20.03 -2.42
CA ARG A 3 42.29 20.26 -1.04
C ARG A 3 42.02 18.98 -0.25
N ARG A 4 43.07 18.31 0.24
CA ARG A 4 42.91 17.20 1.18
C ARG A 4 42.20 17.75 2.43
N PRO A 5 41.05 17.20 2.86
CA PRO A 5 40.45 17.58 4.13
C PRO A 5 41.35 17.14 5.30
N SER A 6 41.16 17.80 6.44
CA SER A 6 41.88 17.66 7.73
C SER A 6 42.16 16.21 8.17
N PRO A 7 43.15 15.99 9.07
CA PRO A 7 43.67 14.66 9.35
C PRO A 7 42.70 13.86 10.23
N GLY A 8 42.02 12.87 9.64
CA GLY A 8 41.28 11.84 10.38
C GLY A 8 39.86 12.23 10.85
N GLN A 9 39.18 11.23 11.42
CA GLN A 9 37.85 11.37 12.02
C GLN A 9 37.94 12.25 13.28
N LEU A 10 37.17 13.34 13.33
CA LEU A 10 37.06 14.19 14.53
C LEU A 10 36.51 13.37 15.71
N SER A 11 36.98 13.66 16.93
CA SER A 11 36.36 13.12 18.14
C SER A 11 34.96 13.71 18.30
N PHE A 12 34.03 12.97 18.92
CA PHE A 12 32.66 13.46 19.13
C PHE A 12 32.61 14.79 19.90
N VAL A 13 33.54 15.00 20.83
CA VAL A 13 33.61 16.20 21.68
C VAL A 13 34.04 17.45 20.89
N ASP A 14 34.79 17.26 19.81
CA ASP A 14 35.27 18.35 18.94
C ASP A 14 34.27 18.69 17.82
N PHE A 15 33.15 17.97 17.73
CA PHE A 15 32.12 18.21 16.73
C PHE A 15 31.28 19.44 17.11
N TYR A 16 31.67 20.60 16.58
CA TYR A 16 30.97 21.85 16.81
C TYR A 16 29.59 21.86 16.14
N LEU A 17 28.55 22.00 16.96
CA LEU A 17 27.17 22.22 16.53
C LEU A 17 26.80 23.69 16.77
N PRO A 18 26.77 24.56 15.73
CA PRO A 18 26.31 25.93 15.87
C PRO A 18 24.79 25.96 16.11
N PHE A 19 24.35 25.64 17.34
CA PHE A 19 22.93 25.58 17.74
C PHE A 19 22.21 26.94 17.78
N GLY A 20 22.84 28.02 17.32
CA GLY A 20 22.23 29.35 17.22
C GLY A 20 21.48 29.62 15.90
N GLY A 21 21.36 28.62 15.01
CA GLY A 21 20.81 28.82 13.66
C GLY A 21 19.29 28.65 13.58
N HIS A 22 18.62 29.59 12.92
CA HIS A 22 17.24 29.40 12.44
C HIS A 22 17.19 28.28 11.39
N LEU A 23 16.06 27.57 11.32
CA LEU A 23 15.82 26.64 10.20
C LEU A 23 15.72 27.43 8.89
N SER A 24 16.30 26.89 7.82
CA SER A 24 16.17 27.50 6.50
C SER A 24 14.75 27.29 5.96
N GLY A 25 14.05 28.39 5.62
CA GLY A 25 12.75 28.35 4.95
C GLY A 25 12.78 27.64 3.59
N GLU A 26 13.94 27.66 2.93
CA GLU A 26 14.13 27.00 1.64
C GLU A 26 14.18 25.45 1.71
N ASN A 27 14.21 24.89 2.92
CA ASN A 27 14.27 23.44 3.11
C ASN A 27 12.99 22.76 2.59
N ARG A 28 13.16 21.65 1.87
CA ARG A 28 12.07 20.85 1.31
C ARG A 28 10.97 20.47 2.30
N TRP A 29 11.30 20.23 3.57
CA TRP A 29 10.33 19.86 4.60
C TRP A 29 9.57 21.07 5.16
N VAL A 30 10.20 22.25 5.16
CA VAL A 30 9.54 23.50 5.55
C VAL A 30 8.51 23.87 4.48
N LYS A 31 8.92 23.90 3.21
CA LYS A 31 7.99 24.11 2.08
C LYS A 31 6.85 23.10 2.06
N LEU A 32 7.14 21.82 2.30
CA LEU A 32 6.11 20.79 2.32
C LEU A 32 5.13 20.96 3.51
N ALA A 33 5.59 21.52 4.63
CA ALA A 33 4.72 21.80 5.77
C ALA A 33 3.70 22.90 5.46
N GLU A 34 4.05 23.86 4.62
CA GLU A 34 3.17 24.98 4.24
C GLU A 34 2.06 24.55 3.27
N LEU A 35 2.33 23.54 2.43
CA LEU A 35 1.38 23.06 1.43
C LEU A 35 0.20 22.27 2.02
N ILE A 36 0.36 21.69 3.22
CA ILE A 36 -0.64 20.78 3.79
C ILE A 36 -1.51 21.55 4.80
N PRO A 37 -2.85 21.56 4.64
CA PRO A 37 -3.78 22.28 5.53
C PRO A 37 -3.99 21.51 6.85
N TRP A 38 -2.99 21.51 7.73
CA TRP A 38 -3.00 20.68 8.95
C TRP A 38 -4.19 20.94 9.88
N SER A 39 -4.59 22.20 10.06
CA SER A 39 -5.62 22.60 11.03
C SER A 39 -7.03 22.17 10.62
N GLU A 40 -7.33 22.16 9.32
CA GLU A 40 -8.66 21.83 8.80
C GLU A 40 -9.01 20.36 9.06
N PHE A 41 -8.02 19.48 8.91
CA PHE A 41 -8.20 18.03 9.05
C PHE A 41 -7.96 17.51 10.48
N GLU A 42 -7.49 18.36 11.40
CA GLU A 42 -7.30 17.97 12.82
C GLU A 42 -8.64 17.60 13.46
N GLY A 43 -9.72 18.33 13.15
CA GLY A 43 -11.07 18.04 13.66
C GLY A 43 -11.60 16.69 13.17
N LEU A 44 -11.53 16.44 11.86
CA LEU A 44 -11.95 15.18 11.23
C LEU A 44 -11.17 13.97 11.76
N TYR A 45 -9.88 14.16 12.03
CA TYR A 45 -9.06 13.12 12.65
C TYR A 45 -9.40 12.91 14.13
N ALA A 46 -9.70 13.97 14.88
CA ALA A 46 -10.07 13.90 16.29
C ALA A 46 -11.40 13.17 16.53
N GLU A 47 -12.37 13.28 15.62
CA GLU A 47 -13.66 12.58 15.70
C GLU A 47 -13.52 11.05 15.70
N GLN A 48 -12.44 10.53 15.12
CA GLN A 48 -12.14 9.09 15.09
C GLN A 48 -11.56 8.56 16.41
N LEU A 49 -11.29 9.45 17.37
CA LEU A 49 -10.64 9.13 18.64
C LEU A 49 -11.65 9.16 19.79
N SER A 50 -11.42 8.31 20.79
CA SER A 50 -12.20 8.35 22.02
C SER A 50 -11.83 9.58 22.83
N ALA A 51 -12.82 10.39 23.18
CA ALA A 51 -12.61 11.57 24.03
C ALA A 51 -12.32 11.22 25.49
N SER A 52 -12.73 10.04 25.97
CA SER A 52 -12.75 9.72 27.40
C SER A 52 -11.87 8.52 27.81
N GLN A 53 -11.34 7.75 26.86
CA GLN A 53 -10.61 6.52 27.17
C GLN A 53 -9.26 6.43 26.44
N GLY A 54 -8.22 6.09 27.19
CA GLY A 54 -6.90 5.74 26.67
C GLY A 54 -5.81 6.79 26.93
N ALA A 55 -4.62 6.52 26.39
CA ALA A 55 -3.52 7.47 26.39
C ALA A 55 -3.80 8.62 25.41
N PRO A 56 -3.29 9.85 25.68
CA PRO A 56 -3.48 10.99 24.79
C PRO A 56 -2.99 10.68 23.38
N ALA A 57 -3.86 10.87 22.39
CA ALA A 57 -3.53 10.64 21.01
C ALA A 57 -2.53 11.68 20.48
N LYS A 58 -1.77 11.29 19.46
CA LYS A 58 -0.90 12.20 18.71
C LYS A 58 -1.75 12.96 17.68
N SER A 59 -1.41 14.21 17.43
CA SER A 59 -2.12 15.09 16.49
C SER A 59 -2.12 14.53 15.06
N PHE A 60 -3.04 15.03 14.24
CA PHE A 60 -3.12 14.68 12.83
C PHE A 60 -1.81 14.97 12.10
N ARG A 61 -1.20 16.14 12.38
CA ARG A 61 0.09 16.53 11.79
C ARG A 61 1.21 15.53 12.09
N VAL A 62 1.29 15.02 13.32
CA VAL A 62 2.27 13.98 13.68
C VAL A 62 1.96 12.68 12.96
N ALA A 63 0.68 12.27 12.94
CA ALA A 63 0.27 11.00 12.35
C ALA A 63 0.51 10.95 10.83
N LEU A 64 -0.02 11.92 10.08
CA LEU A 64 0.14 12.00 8.63
C LEU A 64 1.57 12.36 8.25
N GLY A 65 2.16 13.34 8.94
CA GLY A 65 3.53 13.77 8.68
C GLY A 65 4.55 12.63 8.83
N ALA A 66 4.41 11.78 9.85
CA ALA A 66 5.31 10.65 10.05
C ALA A 66 5.20 9.61 8.92
N LEU A 67 3.99 9.37 8.40
CA LEU A 67 3.80 8.49 7.24
C LEU A 67 4.39 9.09 5.97
N ILE A 68 4.23 10.41 5.75
CA ILE A 68 4.85 11.09 4.61
C ILE A 68 6.38 10.99 4.69
N ILE A 69 6.98 11.21 5.86
CA ILE A 69 8.43 11.08 6.06
C ILE A 69 8.88 9.67 5.70
N LYS A 70 8.20 8.66 6.26
CA LYS A 70 8.52 7.25 6.02
C LYS A 70 8.51 6.94 4.52
N GLU A 71 7.44 7.28 3.81
CA GLU A 71 7.27 6.92 2.40
C GLU A 71 8.21 7.73 1.49
N LYS A 72 8.43 9.03 1.76
CA LYS A 72 9.37 9.84 0.95
C LYS A 72 10.83 9.41 1.11
N LEU A 73 11.21 8.88 2.27
CA LEU A 73 12.58 8.45 2.55
C LEU A 73 12.79 6.94 2.39
N GLY A 74 11.72 6.15 2.21
CA GLY A 74 11.80 4.69 2.07
C GLY A 74 12.28 3.98 3.34
N LEU A 75 11.85 4.45 4.52
CA LEU A 75 12.37 4.01 5.82
C LEU A 75 11.52 2.91 6.46
N SER A 76 12.12 2.18 7.41
CA SER A 76 11.36 1.33 8.33
C SER A 76 10.65 2.17 9.38
N ASP A 77 9.69 1.57 10.09
CA ASP A 77 8.95 2.27 11.15
C ASP A 77 9.88 2.72 12.29
N GLU A 78 10.86 1.88 12.66
CA GLU A 78 11.87 2.19 13.67
C GLU A 78 12.85 3.27 13.20
N GLU A 79 13.33 3.18 11.96
CA GLU A 79 14.25 4.15 11.39
C GLU A 79 13.58 5.52 11.21
N THR A 80 12.29 5.56 10.87
CA THR A 80 11.53 6.81 10.78
C THR A 80 11.54 7.56 12.11
N VAL A 81 11.38 6.86 13.23
CA VAL A 81 11.41 7.46 14.56
C VAL A 81 12.80 8.02 14.89
N GLN A 82 13.87 7.29 14.55
CA GLN A 82 15.24 7.79 14.77
C GLN A 82 15.56 8.99 13.88
N GLN A 83 15.20 8.96 12.60
CA GLN A 83 15.40 10.09 11.69
C GLN A 83 14.68 11.35 12.19
N VAL A 84 13.44 11.21 12.69
CA VAL A 84 12.72 12.35 13.29
C VAL A 84 13.41 12.84 14.56
N ARG A 85 13.88 11.94 15.42
CA ARG A 85 14.62 12.30 16.63
C ARG A 85 15.89 13.10 16.29
N GLU A 86 16.63 12.67 15.27
CA GLU A 86 17.94 13.24 14.91
C GLU A 86 17.85 14.52 14.06
N ASN A 87 16.70 14.79 13.42
CA ASN A 87 16.57 15.84 12.41
C ASN A 87 15.57 16.95 12.79
N PRO A 88 16.03 18.20 13.04
CA PRO A 88 15.15 19.30 13.43
C PRO A 88 14.16 19.73 12.34
N TYR A 89 14.49 19.54 11.05
CA TYR A 89 13.55 19.84 9.95
C TYR A 89 12.36 18.86 9.94
N LEU A 90 12.60 17.60 10.30
CA LEU A 90 11.53 16.61 10.42
C LEU A 90 10.65 16.90 11.63
N GLN A 91 11.25 17.31 12.76
CA GLN A 91 10.50 17.74 13.94
C GLN A 91 9.61 18.95 13.65
N TYR A 92 10.13 19.93 12.92
CA TYR A 92 9.34 21.07 12.45
C TYR A 92 8.20 20.61 11.52
N PHE A 93 8.47 19.72 10.56
CA PHE A 93 7.44 19.19 9.67
C PHE A 93 6.29 18.53 10.45
N LEU A 94 6.60 17.80 11.52
CA LEU A 94 5.60 17.20 12.43
C LEU A 94 4.90 18.20 13.37
N GLY A 95 5.32 19.47 13.37
CA GLY A 95 4.70 20.53 14.16
C GLY A 95 5.27 20.71 15.56
N PHE A 96 6.48 20.23 15.84
CA PHE A 96 7.15 20.53 17.10
C PHE A 96 7.73 21.95 17.09
N HIS A 97 7.59 22.67 18.21
CA HIS A 97 8.06 24.05 18.37
C HIS A 97 9.56 24.16 18.67
N GLU A 98 10.17 23.08 19.14
CA GLU A 98 11.56 23.02 19.56
C GLU A 98 12.15 21.65 19.22
N TYR A 99 13.47 21.59 19.07
CA TYR A 99 14.17 20.33 18.91
C TYR A 99 14.20 19.54 20.22
N ARG A 100 13.87 18.25 20.14
CA ARG A 100 13.94 17.31 21.25
C ARG A 100 14.76 16.10 20.87
N ASP A 101 15.82 15.82 21.61
CA ASP A 101 16.60 14.58 21.48
C ASP A 101 15.92 13.41 22.21
N ALA A 102 14.67 13.14 21.86
CA ALA A 102 13.88 12.04 22.38
C ALA A 102 12.98 11.49 21.28
N ALA A 103 12.65 10.20 21.36
CA ALA A 103 11.72 9.59 20.42
C ALA A 103 10.33 10.27 20.53
N PRO A 104 9.76 10.82 19.44
CA PRO A 104 8.49 11.55 19.49
C PRO A 104 7.29 10.63 19.81
N PHE A 105 7.40 9.34 19.45
CA PHE A 105 6.43 8.28 19.67
C PHE A 105 7.10 6.91 19.49
N ASP A 106 6.45 5.85 19.97
CA ASP A 106 6.89 4.47 19.73
C ASP A 106 6.63 4.04 18.28
N ALA A 107 7.54 3.29 17.67
CA ALA A 107 7.44 2.87 16.26
C ALA A 107 6.14 2.11 15.94
N SER A 108 5.56 1.39 16.91
CA SER A 108 4.28 0.69 16.74
C SER A 108 3.12 1.64 16.44
N MET A 109 3.21 2.91 16.83
CA MET A 109 2.18 3.93 16.59
C MET A 109 1.93 4.17 15.10
N LEU A 110 2.93 4.00 14.24
CA LEU A 110 2.76 4.12 12.79
C LEU A 110 1.75 3.10 12.24
N THR A 111 1.62 1.93 12.86
CA THR A 111 0.58 0.96 12.50
C THR A 111 -0.81 1.48 12.81
N HIS A 112 -0.98 2.14 13.95
CA HIS A 112 -2.24 2.77 14.33
C HIS A 112 -2.57 3.98 13.45
N PHE A 113 -1.57 4.79 13.07
CA PHE A 113 -1.78 5.92 12.16
C PHE A 113 -2.31 5.47 10.81
N ARG A 114 -1.76 4.40 10.22
CA ARG A 114 -2.27 3.83 8.95
C ARG A 114 -3.70 3.30 9.05
N GLN A 115 -4.08 2.78 10.22
CA GLN A 115 -5.44 2.26 10.43
C GLN A 115 -6.47 3.40 10.59
N ARG A 116 -6.05 4.53 11.16
CA ARG A 116 -6.91 5.70 11.37
C ARG A 116 -7.06 6.56 10.12
N LEU A 117 -5.95 6.81 9.42
CA LEU A 117 -5.95 7.60 8.20
C LEU A 117 -6.59 6.82 7.05
N SER A 118 -7.91 6.95 6.93
CA SER A 118 -8.71 6.30 5.89
C SER A 118 -8.37 6.84 4.50
N GLY A 119 -8.64 6.04 3.47
CA GLY A 119 -8.47 6.47 2.08
C GLY A 119 -9.31 7.70 1.73
N GLU A 120 -10.51 7.81 2.32
CA GLU A 120 -11.39 8.97 2.15
C GLU A 120 -10.77 10.24 2.70
N LEU A 121 -10.26 10.20 3.93
CA LEU A 121 -9.58 11.34 4.56
C LEU A 121 -8.35 11.76 3.74
N LEU A 122 -7.53 10.81 3.30
CA LEU A 122 -6.37 11.08 2.45
C LEU A 122 -6.76 11.68 1.09
N SER A 123 -7.87 11.22 0.50
CA SER A 123 -8.40 11.78 -0.73
C SER A 123 -8.85 13.22 -0.55
N GLN A 124 -9.55 13.54 0.54
CA GLN A 124 -9.97 14.91 0.85
C GLN A 124 -8.77 15.84 1.07
N VAL A 125 -7.76 15.40 1.82
CA VAL A 125 -6.52 16.15 2.00
C VAL A 125 -5.85 16.43 0.66
N ASN A 126 -5.71 15.40 -0.19
CA ASN A 126 -5.08 15.56 -1.50
C ASN A 126 -5.88 16.51 -2.41
N GLN A 127 -7.22 16.39 -2.42
CA GLN A 127 -8.08 17.30 -3.18
C GLN A 127 -7.91 18.75 -2.74
N HIS A 128 -7.86 19.01 -1.42
CA HIS A 128 -7.67 20.36 -0.90
C HIS A 128 -6.29 20.95 -1.25
N VAL A 129 -5.24 20.13 -1.17
CA VAL A 129 -3.88 20.55 -1.56
C VAL A 129 -3.84 20.90 -3.06
N VAL A 130 -4.49 20.11 -3.91
CA VAL A 130 -4.54 20.35 -5.35
C VAL A 130 -5.38 21.58 -5.69
N SER A 131 -6.56 21.75 -5.09
CA SER A 131 -7.40 22.93 -5.34
C SER A 131 -6.72 24.22 -4.90
N ALA A 132 -6.10 24.24 -3.71
CA ALA A 132 -5.36 25.39 -3.22
C ALA A 132 -4.17 25.75 -4.13
N ALA A 133 -3.45 24.74 -4.62
CA ALA A 133 -2.33 24.96 -5.53
C ALA A 133 -2.76 25.53 -6.89
N LEU A 134 -3.85 24.99 -7.47
CA LEU A 134 -4.38 25.48 -8.74
C LEU A 134 -4.90 26.93 -8.63
N VAL A 135 -5.57 27.29 -7.52
CA VAL A 135 -5.99 28.68 -7.28
C VAL A 135 -4.80 29.62 -7.19
N SER A 136 -3.72 29.18 -6.53
CA SER A 136 -2.47 29.95 -6.43
C SER A 136 -1.82 30.18 -7.81
N GLU A 137 -1.83 29.18 -8.70
CA GLU A 137 -1.28 29.30 -10.06
C GLU A 137 -2.12 30.23 -10.94
N VAL A 138 -3.46 30.17 -10.86
CA VAL A 138 -4.34 31.06 -11.61
C VAL A 138 -4.12 32.51 -11.20
N SER A 139 -4.11 32.80 -9.89
CA SER A 139 -3.86 34.16 -9.38
C SER A 139 -2.49 34.71 -9.81
N ALA A 140 -1.45 33.87 -9.79
CA ALA A 140 -0.12 34.28 -10.24
C ALA A 140 -0.06 34.59 -11.74
N SER A 141 -0.76 33.81 -12.58
CA SER A 141 -0.79 34.06 -14.03
C SER A 141 -1.61 35.30 -14.43
N SER A 142 -2.62 35.69 -13.65
CA SER A 142 -3.38 36.92 -13.90
C SER A 142 -2.64 38.22 -13.53
N GLU A 143 -1.57 38.13 -12.73
CA GLU A 143 -0.76 39.30 -12.34
C GLU A 143 0.33 39.66 -13.37
N ASP A 144 0.65 38.74 -14.30
CA ASP A 144 1.69 38.93 -15.34
C ASP A 144 1.14 39.47 -16.69
N GLU A 145 -0.18 39.70 -16.83
CA GLU A 145 -0.80 40.18 -18.09
C GLU A 145 -1.03 41.70 -18.17
N ASP A 146 -0.59 42.50 -17.19
CA ASP A 146 -0.70 43.97 -17.23
C ASP A 146 0.58 44.65 -17.78
N GLU A 147 0.86 44.49 -19.09
CA GLU A 147 1.64 45.46 -19.88
C GLU A 147 0.91 45.82 -21.19
N PRO A 148 0.72 47.12 -21.53
CA PRO A 148 0.05 47.52 -22.75
C PRO A 148 1.05 47.65 -23.89
N GLY A 149 0.90 46.86 -24.96
CA GLY A 149 1.81 46.92 -26.11
C GLY A 149 1.22 46.43 -27.42
N GLY A 150 0.68 47.37 -28.19
CA GLY A 150 0.95 47.50 -29.64
C GLY A 150 0.28 46.51 -30.61
N ASP A 151 -0.54 47.07 -31.50
CA ASP A 151 -1.04 46.48 -32.73
C ASP A 151 0.04 45.73 -33.54
N ASP A 152 -0.26 44.51 -34.00
CA ASP A 152 0.06 44.14 -35.38
C ASP A 152 -0.93 43.13 -35.97
N VAL A 153 -1.19 43.32 -37.26
CA VAL A 153 -2.27 42.80 -38.08
C VAL A 153 -1.74 41.63 -38.92
N GLY A 154 -2.46 40.50 -38.99
CA GLY A 154 -1.99 39.35 -39.79
C GLY A 154 -3.01 38.23 -40.02
N ALA A 155 -3.97 38.50 -40.90
CA ALA A 155 -5.03 37.68 -41.50
C ALA A 155 -4.89 36.14 -41.62
N SER A 156 -6.02 35.46 -41.32
CA SER A 156 -6.72 34.37 -42.09
C SER A 156 -5.99 33.06 -42.43
N GLU A 157 -6.55 31.84 -42.36
CA GLU A 157 -7.89 31.36 -42.74
C GLU A 157 -8.21 30.02 -42.03
N ALA A 158 -9.46 29.86 -41.55
CA ALA A 158 -10.31 28.66 -41.73
C ALA A 158 -11.66 28.84 -41.01
N ARG A 159 -12.63 29.45 -41.70
CA ARG A 159 -14.08 29.28 -41.48
C ARG A 159 -14.49 27.96 -42.17
N ALA A 160 -15.51 27.18 -41.79
CA ALA A 160 -16.67 27.39 -40.95
C ALA A 160 -17.22 26.01 -40.52
N CYS A 161 -17.86 25.95 -39.36
CA CYS A 161 -19.13 25.25 -39.12
C CYS A 161 -19.67 25.81 -37.79
N ALA A 162 -20.70 26.66 -37.87
CA ALA A 162 -21.46 27.10 -36.72
C ALA A 162 -22.80 26.35 -36.72
N GLU A 163 -23.06 25.61 -35.65
CA GLU A 163 -24.41 25.22 -35.24
C GLU A 163 -24.61 25.65 -33.79
N ASP A 164 -25.82 26.13 -33.52
CA ASP A 164 -26.24 26.84 -32.32
C ASP A 164 -26.19 26.00 -31.03
N GLY A 165 -25.44 26.51 -30.07
CA GLY A 165 -25.41 26.21 -28.65
C GLY A 165 -24.39 27.15 -28.03
N GLU A 166 -24.63 27.73 -26.85
CA GLU A 166 -23.61 28.52 -26.16
C GLU A 166 -22.41 27.62 -25.85
N ASP A 167 -21.44 27.58 -26.77
CA ASP A 167 -20.21 26.82 -26.65
C ASP A 167 -19.35 27.52 -25.58
N VAL A 168 -19.56 27.12 -24.33
CA VAL A 168 -18.54 27.29 -23.30
C VAL A 168 -17.28 26.65 -23.88
N PRO A 169 -16.18 27.41 -24.10
CA PRO A 169 -14.98 26.85 -24.70
C PRO A 169 -14.56 25.63 -23.89
N HIS A 170 -14.22 24.53 -24.57
CA HIS A 170 -13.70 23.34 -23.89
C HIS A 170 -12.43 23.74 -23.13
N GLN A 171 -12.55 23.85 -21.81
CA GLN A 171 -11.46 24.19 -20.91
C GLN A 171 -11.08 22.96 -20.10
N GLY A 172 -9.78 22.86 -19.80
CA GLY A 172 -9.23 21.80 -18.97
C GLY A 172 -8.60 20.65 -19.76
N ARG A 173 -7.45 20.16 -19.25
CA ARG A 173 -6.77 18.97 -19.76
C ARG A 173 -6.70 17.93 -18.65
N LEU A 174 -7.44 16.84 -18.83
CA LEU A 174 -7.44 15.69 -17.92
C LEU A 174 -6.60 14.55 -18.53
N LEU A 175 -5.55 14.14 -17.84
CA LEU A 175 -4.81 12.93 -18.18
C LEU A 175 -5.26 11.79 -17.26
N LEU A 176 -5.74 10.69 -17.83
CA LEU A 176 -6.11 9.50 -17.07
C LEU A 176 -5.11 8.39 -17.35
N ASP A 177 -4.59 7.80 -16.27
CA ASP A 177 -3.73 6.63 -16.35
C ASP A 177 -4.11 5.66 -15.24
N ALA A 178 -3.74 4.40 -15.40
CA ALA A 178 -3.90 3.42 -14.35
C ALA A 178 -2.62 2.64 -14.13
N SER A 179 -2.29 2.48 -12.86
CA SER A 179 -1.09 1.77 -12.44
C SER A 179 -1.44 0.63 -11.48
N VAL A 180 -0.43 -0.10 -11.03
CA VAL A 180 -0.55 -1.07 -9.94
C VAL A 180 0.43 -0.63 -8.88
N ALA A 181 -0.06 -0.40 -7.66
CA ALA A 181 0.77 -0.18 -6.49
C ALA A 181 1.24 -1.56 -5.99
N PRO A 182 2.50 -1.95 -6.25
CA PRO A 182 2.97 -3.29 -5.92
C PRO A 182 3.03 -3.46 -4.41
N VAL A 183 2.64 -4.65 -3.96
CA VAL A 183 2.80 -5.04 -2.57
C VAL A 183 4.03 -5.91 -2.42
N ASP A 184 4.71 -5.74 -1.28
CA ASP A 184 5.83 -6.59 -0.88
C ASP A 184 5.37 -8.01 -0.53
N ILE A 185 5.17 -8.81 -1.58
CA ILE A 185 5.02 -10.25 -1.50
C ILE A 185 6.09 -10.95 -2.32
N ARG A 186 6.51 -12.11 -1.82
CA ARG A 186 7.32 -13.03 -2.62
C ARG A 186 6.51 -13.46 -3.85
N TYR A 187 7.17 -13.52 -5.00
CA TYR A 187 6.54 -13.97 -6.24
C TYR A 187 5.78 -15.30 -6.03
N PRO A 188 4.45 -15.30 -6.19
CA PRO A 188 3.61 -16.42 -5.79
C PRO A 188 3.66 -17.53 -6.83
N THR A 189 3.87 -18.76 -6.38
CA THR A 189 3.72 -19.96 -7.22
C THR A 189 2.77 -20.93 -6.54
N ASP A 190 1.96 -21.65 -7.32
CA ASP A 190 0.98 -22.61 -6.79
C ASP A 190 1.63 -23.65 -5.87
N LEU A 191 2.83 -24.10 -6.23
CA LEU A 191 3.59 -25.05 -5.44
C LEU A 191 4.02 -24.46 -4.09
N ASP A 192 4.53 -23.23 -4.08
CA ASP A 192 4.94 -22.56 -2.84
C ASP A 192 3.74 -22.22 -1.96
N LEU A 193 2.66 -21.71 -2.54
CA LEU A 193 1.41 -21.42 -1.84
C LEU A 193 0.86 -22.66 -1.14
N LEU A 194 0.79 -23.80 -1.85
CA LEU A 194 0.35 -25.07 -1.27
C LEU A 194 1.30 -25.59 -0.20
N HIS A 195 2.61 -25.43 -0.37
CA HIS A 195 3.59 -25.79 0.65
C HIS A 195 3.40 -24.98 1.94
N GLN A 196 3.21 -23.66 1.81
CA GLN A 196 2.92 -22.78 2.94
C GLN A 196 1.58 -23.14 3.60
N ALA A 197 0.56 -23.48 2.81
CA ALA A 197 -0.76 -23.86 3.31
C ALA A 197 -0.69 -25.17 4.09
N ARG A 198 0.00 -26.18 3.54
CA ARG A 198 0.28 -27.45 4.23
C ARG A 198 1.03 -27.21 5.54
N ALA A 199 2.13 -26.46 5.51
CA ALA A 199 2.91 -26.18 6.74
C ALA A 199 2.08 -25.43 7.79
N SER A 200 1.19 -24.54 7.36
CA SER A 200 0.28 -23.81 8.26
C SER A 200 -0.79 -24.74 8.85
N SER A 201 -1.39 -25.61 8.04
CA SER A 201 -2.38 -26.61 8.50
C SER A 201 -1.78 -27.57 9.53
N GLU A 202 -0.51 -27.94 9.38
CA GLU A 202 0.22 -28.77 10.35
C GLU A 202 0.34 -28.08 11.71
N ARG A 203 0.65 -26.77 11.71
CA ARG A 203 0.73 -25.96 12.95
C ARG A 203 -0.65 -25.74 13.59
N ILE A 204 -1.70 -25.58 12.78
CA ILE A 204 -3.08 -25.47 13.28
C ILE A 204 -3.47 -26.78 13.97
N LEU A 205 -3.19 -27.92 13.33
CA LEU A 205 -3.43 -29.24 13.91
C LEU A 205 -2.67 -29.43 15.22
N ASP A 206 -1.41 -28.98 15.31
CA ASP A 206 -0.64 -29.03 16.57
C ASP A 206 -1.32 -28.26 17.70
N ARG A 207 -1.82 -27.07 17.40
CA ARG A 207 -2.47 -26.19 18.38
C ARG A 207 -3.79 -26.78 18.84
N LEU A 208 -4.65 -27.21 17.92
CA LEU A 208 -5.93 -27.85 18.24
C LEU A 208 -5.73 -29.09 19.12
N TYR A 209 -4.72 -29.91 18.80
CA TYR A 209 -4.43 -31.09 19.60
C TYR A 209 -3.91 -30.74 21.01
N GLN A 210 -3.17 -29.64 21.16
CA GLN A 210 -2.67 -29.17 22.46
C GLN A 210 -3.75 -28.52 23.33
N THR A 211 -4.76 -27.88 22.74
CA THR A 211 -5.83 -27.19 23.46
C THR A 211 -6.98 -28.12 23.88
N MET A 212 -7.06 -29.32 23.28
CA MET A 212 -8.08 -30.31 23.62
C MET A 212 -7.91 -30.85 25.05
N VAL A 213 -9.01 -30.86 25.80
CA VAL A 213 -9.10 -31.45 27.15
C VAL A 213 -9.00 -32.97 27.12
N THR A 214 -9.65 -33.61 26.14
CA THR A 214 -9.63 -35.06 25.90
C THR A 214 -9.11 -35.38 24.50
N PRO A 215 -7.78 -35.29 24.29
CA PRO A 215 -7.20 -35.58 22.98
C PRO A 215 -7.34 -37.07 22.65
N PRO A 216 -7.55 -37.44 21.37
CA PRO A 216 -7.50 -38.83 20.95
C PRO A 216 -6.13 -39.44 21.25
N ALA A 217 -6.08 -40.73 21.60
CA ALA A 217 -4.87 -41.40 22.12
C ALA A 217 -3.63 -41.30 21.23
N LYS A 218 -3.79 -41.06 19.91
CA LYS A 218 -2.68 -40.85 18.98
C LYS A 218 -2.95 -39.69 18.05
N LYS A 219 -1.96 -38.79 17.95
CA LYS A 219 -1.96 -37.68 17.00
C LYS A 219 -1.96 -38.15 15.54
N PRO A 220 -2.80 -37.57 14.67
CA PRO A 220 -2.83 -37.91 13.25
C PRO A 220 -1.49 -37.67 12.54
N ARG A 221 -1.10 -38.59 11.66
CA ARG A 221 0.17 -38.55 10.92
C ARG A 221 0.12 -37.55 9.76
N THR A 222 0.97 -36.51 9.82
CA THR A 222 0.98 -35.40 8.83
C THR A 222 2.11 -35.47 7.79
N TYR A 223 2.99 -36.49 7.82
CA TYR A 223 4.08 -36.70 6.84
C TYR A 223 4.98 -35.47 6.56
N ARG A 224 5.14 -34.57 7.54
CA ARG A 224 5.75 -33.23 7.38
C ARG A 224 7.10 -33.23 6.69
N GLN A 225 7.98 -34.16 7.11
CA GLN A 225 9.33 -34.27 6.57
C GLN A 225 9.30 -34.73 5.10
N LYS A 226 8.51 -35.77 4.79
CA LYS A 226 8.37 -36.28 3.42
C LYS A 226 7.76 -35.23 2.48
N ALA A 227 6.72 -34.52 2.94
CA ALA A 227 6.06 -33.48 2.16
C ALA A 227 6.99 -32.28 1.89
N ARG A 228 7.80 -31.88 2.89
CA ARG A 228 8.82 -30.84 2.73
C ARG A 228 9.92 -31.25 1.77
N GLN A 229 10.43 -32.48 1.88
CA GLN A 229 11.45 -33.00 0.96
C GLN A 229 10.94 -33.04 -0.48
N ALA A 230 9.71 -33.49 -0.70
CA ALA A 230 9.07 -33.52 -2.02
C ALA A 230 8.86 -32.11 -2.61
N TYR A 231 8.59 -31.10 -1.77
CA TYR A 231 8.57 -29.71 -2.21
C TYR A 231 9.98 -29.22 -2.59
N LEU A 232 10.97 -29.44 -1.72
CA LEU A 232 12.34 -28.97 -1.91
C LEU A 232 13.01 -29.56 -3.15
N SER A 233 12.71 -30.81 -3.50
CA SER A 233 13.26 -31.46 -4.70
C SER A 233 12.85 -30.76 -6.01
N VAL A 234 11.70 -30.07 -6.00
CA VAL A 234 11.17 -29.33 -7.15
C VAL A 234 11.51 -27.85 -7.06
N ALA A 235 11.38 -27.26 -5.86
CA ALA A 235 11.63 -25.83 -5.64
C ALA A 235 13.10 -25.43 -5.89
N LYS A 236 14.05 -26.37 -5.71
CA LYS A 236 15.48 -26.14 -5.98
C LYS A 236 15.85 -26.21 -7.48
N GLN A 237 14.95 -26.70 -8.34
CA GLN A 237 15.23 -26.80 -9.77
C GLN A 237 15.03 -25.45 -10.45
N ARG A 238 16.00 -25.02 -11.27
CA ARG A 238 15.92 -23.75 -12.00
C ARG A 238 14.76 -23.69 -13.00
N ARG A 239 14.49 -24.80 -13.70
CA ARG A 239 13.43 -24.92 -14.72
C ARG A 239 12.75 -26.29 -14.64
N PRO A 240 11.86 -26.52 -13.65
CA PRO A 240 11.13 -27.77 -13.54
C PRO A 240 10.14 -27.93 -14.71
N SER A 241 10.05 -29.14 -15.27
CA SER A 241 9.14 -29.43 -16.37
C SER A 241 7.67 -29.27 -15.94
N ALA A 242 6.78 -28.98 -16.90
CA ALA A 242 5.36 -28.79 -16.61
C ALA A 242 4.72 -30.03 -15.95
N GLN A 243 5.11 -31.22 -16.40
CA GLN A 243 4.64 -32.49 -15.82
C GLN A 243 5.12 -32.67 -14.38
N LEU A 244 6.38 -32.36 -14.10
CA LEU A 244 6.96 -32.46 -12.77
C LEU A 244 6.32 -31.45 -11.81
N ARG A 245 6.11 -30.20 -12.25
CA ARG A 245 5.35 -29.19 -11.48
C ARG A 245 3.94 -29.67 -11.15
N ARG A 246 3.22 -30.20 -12.14
CA ARG A 246 1.85 -30.73 -11.94
C ARG A 246 1.84 -31.89 -10.95
N LYS A 247 2.78 -32.83 -11.06
CA LYS A 247 2.94 -33.96 -10.12
C LYS A 247 3.19 -33.45 -8.69
N ALA A 248 4.04 -32.45 -8.53
CA ALA A 248 4.37 -31.85 -7.24
C ALA A 248 3.17 -31.12 -6.60
N VAL A 249 2.45 -30.31 -7.38
CA VAL A 249 1.20 -29.66 -6.97
C VAL A 249 0.18 -30.70 -6.51
N GLY A 250 -0.05 -31.76 -7.29
CA GLY A 250 -0.96 -32.84 -6.91
C GLY A 250 -0.53 -33.58 -5.64
N GLN A 251 0.78 -33.75 -5.40
CA GLN A 251 1.28 -34.32 -4.14
C GLN A 251 1.00 -33.40 -2.96
N GLN A 252 1.28 -32.09 -3.06
CA GLN A 252 0.99 -31.14 -1.99
C GLN A 252 -0.51 -31.02 -1.70
N LEU A 253 -1.37 -31.02 -2.73
CA LEU A 253 -2.83 -31.04 -2.58
C LEU A 253 -3.31 -32.25 -1.78
N ARG A 254 -2.76 -33.44 -2.04
CA ARG A 254 -3.11 -34.65 -1.28
C ARG A 254 -2.67 -34.59 0.18
N TYR A 255 -1.50 -34.01 0.47
CA TYR A 255 -1.06 -33.77 1.85
C TYR A 255 -1.97 -32.77 2.55
N LEU A 256 -2.29 -31.66 1.88
CA LEU A 256 -3.16 -30.63 2.42
C LEU A 256 -4.57 -31.18 2.69
N ARG A 257 -5.18 -31.90 1.74
CA ARG A 257 -6.48 -32.57 1.92
C ARG A 257 -6.48 -33.47 3.14
N ARG A 258 -5.43 -34.27 3.34
CA ARG A 258 -5.31 -35.13 4.51
C ARG A 258 -5.25 -34.31 5.81
N ASN A 259 -4.48 -33.23 5.83
CA ASN A 259 -4.39 -32.37 7.00
C ASN A 259 -5.73 -31.68 7.32
N LEU A 260 -6.45 -31.21 6.30
CA LEU A 260 -7.80 -30.65 6.47
C LEU A 260 -8.77 -31.69 7.02
N ASN A 261 -8.81 -32.90 6.45
CA ASN A 261 -9.63 -33.98 6.98
C ASN A 261 -9.29 -34.34 8.45
N HIS A 262 -8.01 -34.25 8.84
CA HIS A 262 -7.64 -34.45 10.24
C HIS A 262 -8.13 -33.31 11.13
N ILE A 263 -8.10 -32.07 10.66
CA ILE A 263 -8.66 -30.92 11.37
C ILE A 263 -10.18 -31.12 11.53
N ASP A 264 -10.89 -31.44 10.45
CA ASP A 264 -12.33 -31.72 10.48
C ASP A 264 -12.67 -32.86 11.45
N GLY A 265 -11.86 -33.93 11.45
CA GLY A 265 -12.01 -35.04 12.39
C GLY A 265 -11.80 -34.62 13.86
N LEU A 266 -10.84 -33.73 14.14
CA LEU A 266 -10.64 -33.18 15.48
C LEU A 266 -11.83 -32.31 15.91
N LEU A 267 -12.37 -31.49 15.00
CA LEU A 267 -13.57 -30.70 15.26
C LEU A 267 -14.77 -31.58 15.59
N ALA A 268 -14.95 -32.70 14.86
CA ALA A 268 -16.00 -33.67 15.14
C ALA A 268 -15.85 -34.34 16.52
N THR A 269 -14.62 -34.50 17.03
CA THR A 269 -14.35 -35.03 18.38
C THR A 269 -14.45 -33.99 19.50
N GLY A 270 -14.83 -32.74 19.18
CA GLY A 270 -15.04 -31.69 20.19
C GLY A 270 -13.93 -30.65 20.32
N ALA A 271 -13.00 -30.54 19.36
CA ALA A 271 -12.10 -29.39 19.33
C ALA A 271 -12.88 -28.12 19.00
N CYS A 272 -12.70 -27.07 19.79
CA CYS A 272 -13.33 -25.79 19.56
C CYS A 272 -12.40 -24.86 18.75
N LEU A 273 -12.91 -24.30 17.66
CA LEU A 273 -12.18 -23.29 16.87
C LEU A 273 -11.96 -21.98 17.64
N SER A 274 -12.74 -21.73 18.69
CA SER A 274 -12.58 -20.60 19.60
C SER A 274 -11.25 -20.61 20.35
N ASP A 275 -10.65 -21.79 20.55
CA ASP A 275 -9.38 -21.92 21.27
C ASP A 275 -8.19 -21.49 20.40
N LEU A 276 -8.40 -21.35 19.09
CA LEU A 276 -7.41 -20.80 18.18
C LEU A 276 -7.39 -19.29 18.27
N LYS A 277 -6.18 -18.71 18.36
CA LYS A 277 -6.02 -17.27 18.18
C LYS A 277 -6.65 -16.82 16.85
N PRO A 278 -7.28 -15.63 16.78
CA PRO A 278 -7.99 -15.14 15.59
C PRO A 278 -7.18 -15.23 14.29
N TYR A 279 -5.87 -15.00 14.38
CA TYR A 279 -4.93 -15.17 13.26
C TYR A 279 -4.97 -16.57 12.63
N TRP A 280 -4.96 -17.64 13.44
CA TRP A 280 -4.94 -19.01 12.93
C TRP A 280 -6.29 -19.44 12.38
N TYR A 281 -7.38 -18.97 12.99
CA TYR A 281 -8.71 -19.16 12.46
C TYR A 281 -8.87 -18.53 11.07
N ARG A 282 -8.53 -17.24 10.92
CA ARG A 282 -8.54 -16.57 9.59
C ARG A 282 -7.64 -17.30 8.59
N ARG A 283 -6.45 -17.73 9.02
CA ARG A 283 -5.53 -18.48 8.17
C ARG A 283 -6.08 -19.84 7.74
N LEU A 284 -6.86 -20.51 8.59
CA LEU A 284 -7.55 -21.77 8.25
C LEU A 284 -8.58 -21.53 7.13
N LEU A 285 -9.42 -20.49 7.24
CA LEU A 285 -10.40 -20.14 6.21
C LEU A 285 -9.73 -19.91 4.84
N VAL A 286 -8.65 -19.14 4.82
CA VAL A 286 -7.86 -18.89 3.60
C VAL A 286 -7.27 -20.20 3.05
N ILE A 287 -6.79 -21.10 3.90
CA ILE A 287 -6.28 -22.41 3.47
C ILE A 287 -7.36 -23.27 2.81
N HIS A 288 -8.59 -23.28 3.36
CA HIS A 288 -9.71 -24.00 2.74
C HIS A 288 -10.01 -23.45 1.35
N GLU A 289 -10.06 -22.14 1.18
CA GLU A 289 -10.31 -21.51 -0.11
C GLU A 289 -9.15 -21.76 -1.10
N VAL A 290 -7.89 -21.66 -0.66
CA VAL A 290 -6.73 -22.05 -1.48
C VAL A 290 -6.84 -23.51 -1.92
N PHE A 291 -7.21 -24.42 -1.02
CA PHE A 291 -7.39 -25.83 -1.37
C PHE A 291 -8.49 -26.00 -2.41
N ARG A 292 -9.67 -25.38 -2.23
CA ARG A 292 -10.77 -25.41 -3.19
C ARG A 292 -10.34 -24.92 -4.56
N GLN A 293 -9.75 -23.71 -4.63
CA GLN A 293 -9.32 -23.08 -5.88
C GLN A 293 -8.27 -23.95 -6.61
N GLN A 294 -7.23 -24.37 -5.89
CA GLN A 294 -6.14 -25.16 -6.47
C GLN A 294 -6.59 -26.57 -6.87
N TRP A 295 -7.52 -27.16 -6.12
CA TRP A 295 -8.10 -28.46 -6.45
C TRP A 295 -8.92 -28.40 -7.74
N GLN A 296 -9.77 -27.38 -7.88
CA GLN A 296 -10.55 -27.13 -9.09
C GLN A 296 -9.62 -26.93 -10.30
N MET A 297 -8.64 -26.03 -10.20
CA MET A 297 -7.65 -25.78 -11.25
C MET A 297 -6.89 -27.05 -11.64
N TYR A 298 -6.51 -27.88 -10.64
CA TYR A 298 -5.83 -29.14 -10.88
C TYR A 298 -6.72 -30.13 -11.63
N GLN A 299 -7.98 -30.32 -11.23
CA GLN A 299 -8.91 -31.26 -11.87
C GLN A 299 -9.27 -30.82 -13.29
N GLN A 300 -9.67 -29.56 -13.47
CA GLN A 300 -10.14 -29.01 -14.75
C GLN A 300 -8.99 -28.66 -15.71
N ARG A 301 -7.73 -28.80 -15.28
CA ARG A 301 -6.52 -28.41 -16.05
C ARG A 301 -6.50 -26.92 -16.44
N GLN A 302 -7.13 -26.08 -15.63
CA GLN A 302 -7.19 -24.64 -15.83
C GLN A 302 -6.05 -23.93 -15.11
N ARG A 303 -5.66 -22.75 -15.62
CA ARG A 303 -4.66 -21.86 -15.00
C ARG A 303 -5.25 -20.56 -14.45
N ARG A 304 -6.53 -20.33 -14.72
CA ARG A 304 -7.30 -19.16 -14.30
C ARG A 304 -8.39 -19.63 -13.34
N ILE A 305 -8.62 -18.82 -12.33
CA ILE A 305 -9.80 -18.85 -11.47
C ILE A 305 -10.06 -17.40 -11.05
N ASP A 306 -11.32 -17.03 -10.94
CA ASP A 306 -11.68 -15.69 -10.48
C ASP A 306 -11.38 -15.57 -8.97
N HIS A 307 -11.04 -14.37 -8.52
CA HIS A 307 -10.59 -14.08 -7.14
C HIS A 307 -9.45 -15.01 -6.65
N ARG A 308 -8.50 -15.33 -7.54
CA ARG A 308 -7.38 -16.22 -7.24
C ARG A 308 -6.56 -15.73 -6.06
N LEU A 309 -6.41 -16.59 -5.06
CA LEU A 309 -5.53 -16.37 -3.92
C LEU A 309 -4.07 -16.64 -4.31
N VAL A 310 -3.22 -15.66 -4.02
CA VAL A 310 -1.77 -15.71 -4.31
C VAL A 310 -0.91 -15.69 -3.05
N SER A 311 -1.46 -15.24 -1.91
CA SER A 311 -0.76 -15.17 -0.63
C SER A 311 -1.66 -15.59 0.52
N LEU A 312 -1.11 -16.31 1.50
CA LEU A 312 -1.83 -16.68 2.73
C LEU A 312 -1.85 -15.57 3.77
N SER A 313 -0.84 -14.70 3.77
CA SER A 313 -0.77 -13.56 4.70
C SER A 313 -1.59 -12.38 4.19
N GLN A 314 -1.67 -12.22 2.87
CA GLN A 314 -2.36 -11.12 2.21
C GLN A 314 -3.39 -11.65 1.21
N PRO A 315 -4.53 -12.19 1.68
CA PRO A 315 -5.50 -12.88 0.84
C PRO A 315 -6.32 -11.93 -0.05
N HIS A 316 -6.23 -10.61 0.13
CA HIS A 316 -6.88 -9.62 -0.73
C HIS A 316 -6.08 -9.34 -2.02
N VAL A 317 -4.76 -9.56 -2.01
CA VAL A 317 -3.91 -9.30 -3.18
C VAL A 317 -4.32 -10.20 -4.34
N ARG A 318 -4.40 -9.62 -5.55
CA ARG A 318 -4.72 -10.32 -6.79
C ARG A 318 -3.59 -10.20 -7.81
N PRO A 319 -3.47 -11.17 -8.74
CA PRO A 319 -2.63 -11.01 -9.93
C PRO A 319 -3.29 -10.06 -10.93
N ILE A 320 -2.58 -9.02 -11.36
CA ILE A 320 -3.05 -8.06 -12.37
C ILE A 320 -2.19 -8.22 -13.62
N VAL A 321 -2.82 -8.57 -14.74
CA VAL A 321 -2.13 -8.78 -16.03
C VAL A 321 -2.06 -7.44 -16.76
N ARG A 322 -0.85 -6.88 -16.90
CA ARG A 322 -0.61 -5.59 -17.60
C ARG A 322 0.16 -5.74 -18.91
N GLY A 323 0.67 -6.93 -19.22
CA GLY A 323 1.38 -7.19 -20.49
C GLY A 323 2.72 -6.46 -20.65
N LYS A 324 3.24 -5.80 -19.60
CA LYS A 324 4.54 -5.10 -19.63
C LYS A 324 5.68 -6.08 -19.94
N ALA A 325 6.64 -5.62 -20.73
CA ALA A 325 7.82 -6.40 -21.08
C ALA A 325 8.57 -6.86 -19.82
N GLY A 326 8.88 -8.16 -19.71
CA GLY A 326 9.58 -8.77 -18.57
C GLY A 326 8.73 -9.06 -17.32
N ARG A 327 7.74 -8.22 -17.00
CA ARG A 327 6.80 -8.43 -15.87
C ARG A 327 5.35 -8.46 -16.37
N PRO A 328 4.88 -9.61 -16.88
CA PRO A 328 3.55 -9.71 -17.46
C PRO A 328 2.42 -9.58 -16.42
N VAL A 329 2.72 -9.89 -15.16
CA VAL A 329 1.78 -9.88 -14.04
C VAL A 329 2.40 -9.12 -12.86
N GLU A 330 1.64 -8.16 -12.34
CA GLU A 330 1.96 -7.40 -11.12
C GLU A 330 1.03 -7.87 -9.98
N PHE A 331 1.45 -7.66 -8.73
CA PHE A 331 0.69 -8.08 -7.55
C PHE A 331 0.53 -6.89 -6.63
N GLY A 332 -0.70 -6.40 -6.49
CA GLY A 332 -0.95 -5.18 -5.77
C GLY A 332 -2.34 -4.64 -5.98
N ALA A 333 -2.60 -3.44 -5.48
CA ALA A 333 -3.83 -2.72 -5.75
C ALA A 333 -3.71 -2.05 -7.13
N LYS A 334 -4.74 -2.22 -7.97
CA LYS A 334 -4.89 -1.45 -9.20
C LYS A 334 -5.41 -0.06 -8.81
N ILE A 335 -4.76 0.97 -9.31
CA ILE A 335 -5.14 2.36 -9.08
C ILE A 335 -5.44 3.05 -10.41
N ALA A 336 -6.48 3.87 -10.44
CA ALA A 336 -6.76 4.83 -11.50
C ALA A 336 -6.40 6.22 -10.97
N LEU A 337 -5.60 6.95 -11.76
CA LEU A 337 -5.08 8.26 -11.45
C LEU A 337 -5.57 9.27 -12.49
N SER A 338 -5.99 10.43 -12.02
CA SER A 338 -6.21 11.60 -12.86
C SER A 338 -5.08 12.60 -12.60
N CYS A 339 -4.51 13.15 -13.67
CA CYS A 339 -3.44 14.13 -13.62
C CYS A 339 -3.88 15.44 -14.27
N ILE A 340 -3.75 16.53 -13.51
CA ILE A 340 -4.22 17.89 -13.87
C ILE A 340 -3.11 18.87 -13.51
N SER A 341 -2.58 19.61 -14.48
CA SER A 341 -1.47 20.56 -14.30
C SER A 341 -0.28 20.02 -13.49
N GLY A 342 0.04 18.72 -13.63
CA GLY A 342 1.13 18.07 -12.90
C GLY A 342 0.76 17.51 -11.51
N TYR A 343 -0.44 17.78 -11.02
CA TYR A 343 -0.99 17.19 -9.80
C TYR A 343 -1.71 15.87 -10.08
N ALA A 344 -1.56 14.89 -9.20
CA ALA A 344 -2.20 13.58 -9.33
C ALA A 344 -3.28 13.38 -8.26
N LEU A 345 -4.46 12.96 -8.69
CA LEU A 345 -5.59 12.58 -7.86
C LEU A 345 -5.89 11.08 -8.03
N LEU A 346 -6.23 10.42 -6.94
CA LEU A 346 -6.62 9.02 -6.94
C LEU A 346 -8.13 8.92 -7.19
N GLU A 347 -8.54 8.36 -8.33
CA GLU A 347 -9.97 8.23 -8.68
C GLU A 347 -10.58 6.90 -8.24
N ARG A 348 -9.80 5.83 -8.34
CA ARG A 348 -10.23 4.48 -7.98
C ARG A 348 -9.06 3.68 -7.44
N LEU A 349 -9.29 2.96 -6.36
CA LEU A 349 -8.37 1.98 -5.82
C LEU A 349 -9.12 0.67 -5.59
N ASP A 350 -8.65 -0.40 -6.20
CA ASP A 350 -9.23 -1.73 -6.03
C ASP A 350 -8.13 -2.78 -6.01
N TRP A 351 -8.34 -3.85 -5.26
CA TRP A 351 -7.47 -5.03 -5.30
C TRP A 351 -7.78 -5.93 -6.50
N GLU A 352 -8.95 -5.75 -7.12
CA GLU A 352 -9.35 -6.47 -8.31
C GLU A 352 -8.96 -5.73 -9.59
N ALA A 353 -8.83 -6.50 -10.68
CA ALA A 353 -8.60 -5.91 -11.98
C ALA A 353 -9.93 -5.36 -12.51
N PHE A 354 -10.00 -4.04 -12.70
CA PHE A 354 -11.12 -3.37 -13.37
C PHE A 354 -10.74 -2.92 -14.79
N ASN A 355 -11.73 -2.69 -15.63
CA ASN A 355 -11.52 -2.09 -16.95
C ASN A 355 -11.47 -0.57 -16.80
N GLU A 356 -10.47 0.09 -17.40
CA GLU A 356 -10.30 1.54 -17.29
C GLU A 356 -11.29 2.29 -18.18
N SER A 357 -11.73 1.68 -19.29
CA SER A 357 -12.63 2.33 -20.23
C SER A 357 -14.04 2.54 -19.68
N THR A 358 -14.45 1.78 -18.67
CA THR A 358 -15.79 1.90 -18.06
C THR A 358 -15.90 3.12 -17.17
N ASP A 359 -14.79 3.56 -16.60
CA ASP A 359 -14.76 4.61 -15.58
C ASP A 359 -14.46 5.99 -16.19
N LEU A 360 -14.25 6.06 -17.52
CA LEU A 360 -13.88 7.29 -18.23
C LEU A 360 -14.93 8.39 -18.07
N ILE A 361 -16.20 8.07 -18.29
CA ILE A 361 -17.30 9.05 -18.20
C ILE A 361 -17.38 9.60 -16.76
N GLU A 362 -17.37 8.70 -15.78
CA GLU A 362 -17.43 9.05 -14.36
C GLU A 362 -16.23 9.93 -13.94
N HIS A 363 -15.02 9.63 -14.40
CA HIS A 363 -13.84 10.46 -14.10
C HIS A 363 -13.92 11.85 -14.75
N VAL A 364 -14.51 11.97 -15.94
CA VAL A 364 -14.70 13.27 -16.61
C VAL A 364 -15.79 14.08 -15.90
N GLU A 365 -16.88 13.46 -15.48
CA GLU A 365 -17.94 14.11 -14.69
C GLU A 365 -17.40 14.61 -13.35
N ARG A 366 -16.65 13.79 -12.60
CA ARG A 366 -15.98 14.22 -11.36
C ARG A 366 -14.96 15.33 -11.60
N TYR A 367 -14.24 15.29 -12.73
CA TYR A 367 -13.32 16.37 -13.08
C TYR A 367 -14.08 17.68 -13.27
N ARG A 368 -15.20 17.65 -13.98
CA ARG A 368 -16.07 18.81 -14.14
C ARG A 368 -16.53 19.31 -12.77
N GLU A 369 -17.21 18.49 -11.96
CA GLU A 369 -17.73 18.86 -10.64
C GLU A 369 -16.69 19.48 -9.69
N ARG A 370 -15.42 19.07 -9.79
CA ARG A 370 -14.36 19.57 -8.90
C ARG A 370 -13.78 20.92 -9.32
N PHE A 371 -13.82 21.25 -10.61
CA PHE A 371 -13.08 22.40 -11.16
C PHE A 371 -13.95 23.39 -11.96
N TYR A 372 -15.22 23.05 -12.24
CA TYR A 372 -16.18 23.85 -13.01
C TYR A 372 -17.59 23.69 -12.45
#